data_AF-A0A1F8ND73-F1
#
_entry.id   AF-A0A1F8ND73-F1
#
_cell.length_a   1.000
_cell.length_b   1.000
_cell.length_c   1.000
_cell.angle_alpha   90.00
_cell.angle_beta   90.00
_cell.angle_gamma   90.00
#
_symmetry.space_group_name_H-M   'P 1'
#
loop_
_entity.id
_entity.type
_entity.pdbx_description
1 polymer ?
#
loop_
_entity_poly.entity_id
_entity_poly.type
_entity_poly.pdbx_seq_one_letter_code
_entity_poly.pdbx_strand_id
1 'polypeptide(L)' 'MASAGVAQWWPKYAVPTEFIHAADQALYEAKRGGGGHIALVYPAPEGEGEIIQEWQPHAAVP' A
#
# COMPACT_ATOMS: atom_id res chain seq x y z
N MET A 1 -6.40 -7.82 -14.19
CA MET A 1 -6.53 -6.34 -14.21
C MET A 1 -5.24 -5.74 -13.66
N ALA A 2 -4.92 -4.49 -14.01
CA ALA A 2 -3.76 -3.82 -13.42
C ALA A 2 -4.03 -3.50 -11.94
N SER A 3 -3.01 -3.65 -11.10
CA SER A 3 -3.01 -3.25 -9.68
C SER A 3 -1.75 -2.44 -9.39
N ALA A 4 -1.80 -1.60 -8.36
CA ALA A 4 -0.65 -0.82 -7.92
C ALA A 4 -0.48 -0.92 -6.40
N GLY A 5 0.77 -1.00 -5.95
CA GLY A 5 1.17 -0.79 -4.56
C GLY A 5 1.87 0.55 -4.44
N VAL A 6 1.48 1.35 -3.47
CA VAL A 6 2.05 2.67 -3.21
C VAL A 6 2.54 2.70 -1.78
N ALA A 7 3.76 3.18 -1.57
CA ALA A 7 4.30 3.43 -0.24
C ALA A 7 4.58 4.92 -0.05
N GLN A 8 4.22 5.45 1.12
CA GLN A 8 4.66 6.77 1.56
C GLN A 8 6.06 6.66 2.16
N TRP A 9 6.99 7.49 1.69
CA TRP A 9 8.32 7.56 2.29
C TRP A 9 8.24 8.00 3.76
N TRP A 10 9.03 7.35 4.62
CA TRP A 10 9.05 7.61 6.06
C TRP A 10 10.47 7.48 6.63
N PRO A 11 10.92 8.34 7.58
CA PRO A 11 12.27 8.26 8.14
C PRO A 11 12.61 6.98 8.91
N LYS A 12 11.64 6.09 9.20
CA LYS A 12 11.93 4.79 9.84
C LYS A 12 12.44 3.73 8.87
N TYR A 13 12.35 3.94 7.56
CA TYR A 13 13.08 3.10 6.62
C TYR A 13 14.56 3.41 6.75
N ALA A 14 15.30 2.50 7.38
CA ALA A 14 16.73 2.60 7.59
C ALA A 14 17.50 2.46 6.27
N VAL A 15 16.93 1.73 5.30
CA VAL A 15 17.51 1.51 3.97
C VAL A 15 16.47 1.58 2.85
N PRO A 16 16.85 2.00 1.62
CA PRO A 16 15.90 2.12 0.50
C PRO A 16 15.14 0.83 0.16
N THR A 17 15.73 -0.33 0.44
CA THR A 17 15.08 -1.63 0.18
C THR A 17 13.86 -1.87 1.05
N GLU A 18 13.81 -1.32 2.26
CA GLU A 18 12.63 -1.43 3.13
C GLU A 18 11.44 -0.66 2.54
N PHE A 19 11.69 0.53 1.98
CA PHE A 19 10.66 1.30 1.26
C PHE A 19 10.13 0.56 0.02
N ILE A 20 11.01 -0.09 -0.74
CA ILE A 20 10.63 -0.90 -1.90
C ILE A 20 9.81 -2.13 -1.45
N HIS A 21 10.20 -2.81 -0.38
CA HIS A 21 9.44 -3.91 0.18
C HIS A 21 8.04 -3.48 0.64
N ALA A 22 7.91 -2.31 1.25
CA ALA A 22 6.61 -1.78 1.66
C ALA A 22 5.68 -1.55 0.45
N ALA A 23 6.21 -1.00 -0.65
CA ALA A 23 5.45 -0.85 -1.90
C ALA A 23 5.08 -2.20 -2.54
N ASP A 24 5.98 -3.19 -2.49
CA ASP A 24 5.72 -4.54 -3.01
C ASP A 24 4.69 -5.29 -2.17
N GLN A 25 4.74 -5.16 -0.84
CA GLN A 25 3.74 -5.70 0.07
C GLN A 25 2.36 -5.11 -0.20
N ALA A 26 2.27 -3.79 -0.40
CA ALA A 26 1.03 -3.15 -0.82
C ALA A 26 0.54 -3.74 -2.16
N LEU A 27 1.42 -3.89 -3.15
CA LEU A 27 1.05 -4.49 -4.44
C LEU A 27 0.57 -5.94 -4.31
N TYR A 28 1.18 -6.71 -3.41
CA TYR A 28 0.77 -8.07 -3.12
C TYR A 28 -0.66 -8.13 -2.58
N GLU A 29 -0.98 -7.30 -1.57
CA GLU A 29 -2.35 -7.20 -1.05
C GLU A 29 -3.32 -6.77 -2.17
N ALA A 30 -2.93 -5.79 -2.99
CA ALA A 30 -3.71 -5.32 -4.12
C ALA A 30 -3.99 -6.41 -5.19
N LYS A 31 -3.20 -7.48 -5.22
CA LYS A 31 -3.40 -8.64 -6.13
C LYS A 31 -4.15 -9.77 -5.45
N ARG A 32 -3.94 -9.96 -4.14
CA ARG A 32 -4.51 -11.06 -3.35
C ARG A 32 -6.04 -11.09 -3.42
N GLY A 33 -6.68 -9.92 -3.43
CA GLY A 33 -8.15 -9.78 -3.55
C GLY A 33 -8.73 -9.92 -4.96
N GLY A 34 -7.96 -10.38 -5.96
CA GLY A 34 -8.40 -10.51 -7.36
C GLY A 34 -7.90 -9.42 -8.31
N GLY A 35 -7.10 -8.47 -7.80
CA GLY A 35 -6.53 -7.40 -8.59
C GLY A 35 -7.47 -6.21 -8.83
N GLY A 36 -7.04 -5.26 -9.66
CA GLY A 36 -7.90 -4.15 -10.12
C GLY A 36 -8.06 -2.99 -9.15
N HIS A 37 -7.20 -2.90 -8.13
CA HIS A 37 -7.24 -1.86 -7.11
C HIS A 37 -5.84 -1.39 -6.72
N ILE A 38 -5.79 -0.33 -5.93
CA ILE A 38 -4.57 0.28 -5.41
C ILE A 38 -4.52 0.00 -3.92
N ALA A 39 -3.39 -0.48 -3.41
CA ALA A 39 -3.15 -0.50 -1.98
C ALA A 39 -2.07 0.54 -1.63
N LEU A 40 -2.30 1.27 -0.56
CA LEU A 40 -1.41 2.29 -0.04
C LEU A 40 -0.90 1.83 1.31
N VAL A 41 0.41 1.82 1.50
CA VAL A 41 1.02 1.69 2.83
C VAL A 41 1.58 3.03 3.28
N TYR A 42 1.20 3.44 4.48
CA TYR A 42 1.64 4.71 5.07
C TYR A 42 1.84 4.58 6.58
N PRO A 43 2.66 5.45 7.20
CA PRO A 43 2.90 5.41 8.63
C PRO A 43 1.59 5.55 9.43
N ALA A 44 1.45 4.78 10.50
CA ALA A 44 0.33 4.96 11.41
C ALA A 44 0.34 6.40 12.00
N PRO A 45 -0.83 7.00 12.30
CA PRO A 45 -0.92 8.35 12.88
C PRO A 45 -0.13 8.52 14.18
N GLU A 46 -0.02 7.43 14.94
CA GLU A 46 0.71 7.39 16.22
C GLU A 46 2.23 7.15 16.01
N GLY A 47 2.68 7.03 14.76
CA GLY A 47 4.07 6.83 14.39
C GLY A 47 4.61 5.44 14.68
N GLU A 48 3.80 4.51 15.16
CA GLU A 48 4.19 3.12 15.41
C GLU A 48 3.58 2.19 14.35
N GLY A 49 4.44 1.76 13.42
CA GLY A 49 4.05 0.84 12.36
C GLY A 49 3.44 1.48 11.12
N GLU A 50 2.81 0.62 10.31
CA GLU A 50 2.28 0.94 8.99
C GLU A 50 0.81 0.55 8.92
N ILE A 51 0.05 1.32 8.14
CA ILE A 51 -1.35 1.04 7.80
C ILE A 51 -1.41 0.76 6.31
N ILE A 52 -2.09 -0.33 5.94
CA ILE A 52 -2.44 -0.63 4.56
C ILE A 52 -3.90 -0.23 4.33
N GLN A 53 -4.13 0.65 3.36
CA GLN A 53 -5.45 1.04 2.90
C GLN A 53 -5.64 0.60 1.45
N GLU A 54 -6.73 -0.11 1.18
CA GLU A 54 -7.14 -0.48 -0.18
C GLU A 54 -8.11 0.56 -0.76
N TRP A 55 -7.86 0.95 -2.01
CA TRP A 55 -8.72 1.82 -2.79
C TRP A 55 -9.13 1.12 -4.08
N GLN A 56 -10.43 0.90 -4.25
CA GLN A 56 -11.00 0.37 -5.48
C GLN A 56 -11.55 1.51 -6.35
N PRO A 57 -11.03 1.72 -7.57
CA PRO A 57 -11.52 2.76 -8.48
C PRO A 57 -13.00 2.61 -8.88
N HIS A 58 -13.57 1.41 -8.69
CA HIS A 58 -14.92 1.05 -9.10
C HIS A 58 -15.85 0.64 -7.95
N ALA A 59 -15.49 0.92 -6.68
CA ALA A 59 -16.47 0.83 -5.60
C ALA A 59 -17.57 1.86 -5.88
N ALA A 60 -18.70 1.36 -6.37
CA ALA A 60 -19.80 2.13 -6.92
C ALA A 60 -20.25 3.24 -5.95
N VAL A 61 -20.36 4.45 -6.48
CA VAL A 61 -21.29 5.45 -5.93
C VAL A 61 -22.68 4.78 -5.96
N PRO A 62 -23.39 4.68 -4.82
CA PRO A 62 -24.70 4.04 -4.77
C PRO A 62 -25.73 4.71 -5.69
#